data_AF-A0A0D8L4G3-F1
#
_entry.id   AF-A0A0D8L4G3-F1
#
_cell.length_a   1.000
_cell.length_b   1.000
_cell.length_c   1.000
_cell.angle_alpha   90.00
_cell.angle_beta   90.00
_cell.angle_gamma   90.00
#
_symmetry.space_group_name_H-M   'P 1'
#
loop_
_entity.id
_entity.type
_entity.pdbx_description
1 polymer ?
#
loop_
_entity_poly.entity_id
_entity_poly.type
_entity_poly.pdbx_seq_one_letter_code
_entity_poly.pdbx_strand_id
1 'polypeptide(L)'
;MVRRKAKKINEAADSGGTFNVVYLPHRKTAAERKGKGMPLSQDEQKTLWLPVCERQPQGEYLKADDARYRPLRNLFNIAQSSLRRLLQQTDDESRAQYRQQMLADQTALADALLPVLTDTARDISLSGWYLWCQILQDPSLCALEQSLAWFSVQMTQHWEQLPPQHETDPQAEQIKLQELSLILGSATENCLFYSAVLLLPVTDDIPYYHYLQCQHRGVLPDSPSHSAQSQADARQRIDVLTQCLAHLQPLDGIFCGTGRRAARY
;
A
#
# COMPACT_ATOMS: atom_id res chain seq x y z
N MET A 1 2.09 -25.68 -58.29
CA MET A 1 1.83 -24.44 -59.05
C MET A 1 0.53 -23.83 -58.54
N VAL A 2 0.58 -22.95 -57.53
CA VAL A 2 -0.56 -22.09 -57.14
C VAL A 2 0.02 -20.71 -56.82
N ARG A 3 -0.45 -19.71 -57.57
CA ARG A 3 -0.03 -18.31 -57.50
C ARG A 3 -0.94 -17.52 -56.55
N ARG A 4 -0.29 -16.66 -55.76
CA ARG A 4 -0.74 -15.34 -55.25
C ARG A 4 -1.93 -15.30 -54.28
N LYS A 5 -1.64 -14.86 -53.05
CA LYS A 5 -2.02 -13.51 -52.57
C LYS A 5 -1.08 -13.06 -51.45
N ALA A 6 -0.41 -11.94 -51.69
CA ALA A 6 0.29 -11.15 -50.69
C ALA A 6 -0.64 -10.03 -50.20
N LYS A 7 -0.31 -9.49 -49.02
CA LYS A 7 -0.67 -8.16 -48.48
C LYS A 7 -1.91 -8.08 -47.56
N LYS A 8 -1.67 -8.09 -46.25
CA LYS A 8 -1.90 -6.92 -45.37
C LYS A 8 -1.08 -7.08 -44.07
N ILE A 9 -0.08 -6.22 -43.95
CA ILE A 9 0.65 -5.89 -42.72
C ILE A 9 -0.05 -4.65 -42.14
N ASN A 10 -0.08 -4.56 -40.80
CA ASN A 10 -0.50 -3.42 -39.98
C ASN A 10 -1.97 -3.00 -40.06
N GLU A 11 -2.74 -3.40 -39.03
CA GLU A 11 -3.86 -2.66 -38.43
C GLU A 11 -4.42 -3.54 -37.29
N ALA A 12 -3.81 -3.46 -36.11
CA ALA A 12 -4.38 -3.98 -34.85
C ALA A 12 -3.87 -3.19 -33.63
N ALA A 13 -3.62 -1.89 -33.82
CA ALA A 13 -3.46 -0.92 -32.74
C ALA A 13 -4.72 -0.05 -32.68
N ASP A 14 -5.88 -0.70 -32.58
CA ASP A 14 -7.14 -0.01 -32.29
C ASP A 14 -8.17 -1.03 -31.78
N SER A 15 -8.00 -1.46 -30.54
CA SER A 15 -9.10 -2.04 -29.76
C SER A 15 -9.17 -1.27 -28.45
N GLY A 16 -9.85 -0.12 -28.54
CA GLY A 16 -10.35 0.62 -27.39
C GLY A 16 -11.23 -0.29 -26.53
N GLY A 17 -10.61 -0.94 -25.55
CA GLY A 17 -11.30 -1.49 -24.40
C GLY A 17 -11.75 -0.32 -23.54
N THR A 18 -12.97 0.16 -23.77
CA THR A 18 -13.65 1.06 -22.85
C THR A 18 -13.84 0.35 -21.51
N PHE A 19 -12.95 0.62 -20.56
CA PHE A 19 -13.26 0.43 -19.15
C PHE A 19 -14.42 1.37 -18.81
N ASN A 20 -15.64 0.85 -18.92
CA ASN A 20 -16.84 1.50 -18.42
C ASN A 20 -16.83 1.40 -16.90
N VAL A 21 -16.18 2.36 -16.24
CA VAL A 21 -16.35 2.57 -14.80
C VAL A 21 -17.45 3.61 -14.63
N VAL A 22 -18.59 3.15 -14.13
CA VAL A 22 -19.76 3.98 -13.83
C VAL A 22 -19.42 4.86 -12.62
N TYR A 23 -19.81 6.13 -12.68
CA TYR A 23 -19.70 7.08 -11.57
C TYR A 23 -20.97 7.14 -10.77
N LEU A 24 -20.82 7.13 -9.44
CA LEU A 24 -21.78 7.72 -8.53
C LEU A 24 -21.08 8.33 -7.30
N PRO A 25 -21.55 9.50 -6.82
CA PRO A 25 -21.12 10.08 -5.55
C PRO A 25 -21.75 9.31 -4.40
N HIS A 26 -20.93 8.89 -3.43
CA HIS A 26 -21.44 8.33 -2.18
C HIS A 26 -22.17 9.45 -1.43
N ARG A 27 -23.42 9.23 -1.04
CA ARG A 27 -24.00 9.96 0.09
C ARG A 27 -23.73 9.11 1.32
N LYS A 28 -22.80 9.57 2.18
CA LYS A 28 -22.54 8.95 3.49
C LYS A 28 -23.86 8.69 4.21
N THR A 29 -24.19 7.42 4.45
CA THR A 29 -25.26 7.10 5.39
C THR A 29 -24.76 7.31 6.81
N ALA A 30 -25.64 7.65 7.75
CA ALA A 30 -25.27 7.89 9.15
C ALA A 30 -24.61 6.67 9.83
N ALA A 31 -24.75 5.47 9.25
CA ALA A 31 -24.09 4.24 9.68
C ALA A 31 -22.60 4.17 9.27
N GLU A 32 -22.23 4.68 8.10
CA GLU A 32 -20.83 4.74 7.63
C GLU A 32 -19.99 5.78 8.40
N ARG A 33 -20.64 6.79 9.00
CA ARG A 33 -19.98 7.71 9.94
C ARG A 33 -19.51 7.01 11.23
N LYS A 34 -20.04 5.83 11.56
CA LYS A 34 -19.66 5.07 12.77
C LYS A 34 -18.54 4.06 12.53
N GLY A 35 -18.26 3.70 11.27
CA GLY A 35 -17.04 2.98 10.91
C GLY A 35 -15.86 3.95 10.83
N LYS A 36 -15.50 4.58 11.95
CA LYS A 36 -14.17 5.18 12.06
C LYS A 36 -13.19 4.02 11.88
N GLY A 37 -12.51 3.93 10.75
CA GLY A 37 -11.19 3.33 10.75
C GLY A 37 -10.40 4.12 11.78
N MET A 38 -10.24 3.53 12.96
CA MET A 38 -9.64 4.23 14.06
C MET A 38 -8.16 4.42 13.71
N PRO A 39 -7.63 5.65 13.77
CA PRO A 39 -6.19 5.81 13.76
C PRO A 39 -5.62 4.94 14.88
N LEU A 40 -4.44 4.37 14.65
CA LEU A 40 -3.71 3.59 15.65
C LEU A 40 -3.81 4.27 17.01
N SER A 41 -4.16 3.53 18.05
CA SER A 41 -4.19 4.09 19.39
C SER A 41 -2.78 4.59 19.76
N GLN A 42 -2.72 5.60 20.62
CA GLN A 42 -1.42 6.12 21.07
C GLN A 42 -0.56 5.04 21.75
N ASP A 43 -1.19 4.04 22.35
CA ASP A 43 -0.48 2.95 23.01
C ASP A 43 0.06 1.94 21.98
N GLU A 44 -0.72 1.56 20.96
CA GLU A 44 -0.23 0.74 19.85
C GLU A 44 0.94 1.41 19.12
N GLN A 45 0.85 2.72 18.89
CA GLN A 45 1.95 3.50 18.33
C GLN A 45 3.20 3.39 19.20
N LYS A 46 3.09 3.69 20.51
CA LYS A 46 4.24 3.62 21.43
C LYS A 46 4.87 2.23 21.43
N THR A 47 4.07 1.17 21.41
CA THR A 47 4.57 -0.20 21.41
C THR A 47 5.38 -0.51 20.15
N LEU A 48 4.96 -0.04 18.97
CA LEU A 48 5.75 -0.19 17.73
C LEU A 48 7.15 0.44 17.84
N TRP A 49 7.34 1.46 18.66
CA TRP A 49 8.64 2.10 18.87
C TRP A 49 9.54 1.37 19.87
N LEU A 50 9.00 0.47 20.71
CA LEU A 50 9.79 -0.27 21.71
C LEU A 50 10.48 -1.49 21.08
N PRO A 51 11.74 -1.80 21.45
CA PRO A 51 12.40 -3.02 20.97
C PRO A 51 11.54 -4.27 21.19
N VAL A 52 11.54 -5.18 20.21
CA VAL A 52 10.82 -6.46 20.30
C VAL A 52 11.28 -7.26 21.54
N CYS A 53 12.59 -7.37 21.73
CA CYS A 53 13.17 -7.83 22.99
C CYS A 53 14.60 -7.29 23.17
N GLU A 54 15.16 -7.39 24.38
CA GLU A 54 16.49 -6.85 24.70
C GLU A 54 17.63 -7.45 23.88
N ARG A 55 17.56 -8.76 23.59
CA ARG A 55 18.63 -9.49 22.89
C ARG A 55 18.53 -9.38 21.38
N GLN A 56 17.31 -9.18 20.88
CA GLN A 56 17.02 -9.08 19.46
C GLN A 56 16.01 -7.94 19.25
N PRO A 57 16.47 -6.68 19.24
CA PRO A 57 15.61 -5.49 19.23
C PRO A 57 14.62 -5.42 18.06
N GLN A 58 14.96 -6.08 16.95
CA GLN A 58 14.14 -6.15 15.73
C GLN A 58 13.39 -7.48 15.57
N GLY A 59 13.49 -8.38 16.56
CA GLY A 59 12.85 -9.68 16.51
C GLY A 59 13.51 -10.67 15.55
N GLU A 60 12.87 -11.82 15.39
CA GLU A 60 13.36 -12.94 14.58
C GLU A 60 13.00 -12.81 13.09
N TYR A 61 13.66 -13.58 12.22
CA TYR A 61 13.30 -13.65 10.80
C TYR A 61 12.14 -14.62 10.59
N LEU A 62 10.90 -14.12 10.57
CA LEU A 62 9.71 -14.98 10.62
C LEU A 62 9.54 -15.81 9.34
N LYS A 63 10.04 -15.35 8.20
CA LYS A 63 10.01 -16.11 6.93
C LYS A 63 10.80 -17.41 6.98
N ALA A 64 11.76 -17.55 7.90
CA ALA A 64 12.44 -18.83 8.11
C ALA A 64 11.52 -19.87 8.81
N ASP A 65 10.41 -19.42 9.40
CA ASP A 65 9.40 -20.24 10.04
C ASP A 65 8.10 -20.25 9.21
N ASP A 66 8.04 -21.16 8.24
CA ASP A 66 6.90 -21.33 7.35
C ASP A 66 5.57 -21.54 8.10
N ALA A 67 5.59 -22.15 9.29
CA ALA A 67 4.38 -22.43 10.05
C ALA A 67 3.73 -21.14 10.56
N ARG A 68 4.54 -20.16 10.98
CA ARG A 68 4.07 -18.86 11.47
C ARG A 68 3.91 -17.82 10.35
N TYR A 69 4.76 -17.86 9.33
CA TYR A 69 4.70 -16.90 8.23
C TYR A 69 3.54 -17.17 7.26
N ARG A 70 3.25 -18.44 6.94
CA ARG A 70 2.24 -18.81 5.92
C ARG A 70 0.83 -18.29 6.24
N PRO A 71 0.32 -18.34 7.50
CA PRO A 71 -0.95 -17.72 7.85
C PRO A 71 -1.03 -16.24 7.51
N LEU A 72 0.01 -15.44 7.85
CA LEU A 72 0.07 -14.01 7.55
C LEU A 72 0.07 -13.75 6.04
N ARG A 73 0.88 -14.50 5.28
CA ARG A 73 0.90 -14.42 3.82
C ARG A 73 -0.45 -14.76 3.21
N ASN A 74 -1.18 -15.74 3.76
CA ASN A 74 -2.49 -16.11 3.27
C ASN A 74 -3.50 -14.98 3.49
N LEU A 75 -3.49 -14.33 4.67
CA LEU A 75 -4.31 -13.13 4.94
C LEU A 75 -3.99 -12.00 3.96
N PHE A 76 -2.70 -11.77 3.69
CA PHE A 76 -2.27 -10.78 2.70
C PHE A 76 -2.80 -11.09 1.30
N ASN A 77 -2.70 -12.35 0.85
CA ASN A 77 -3.23 -12.76 -0.45
C ASN A 77 -4.76 -12.61 -0.53
N ILE A 78 -5.49 -12.87 0.57
CA ILE A 78 -6.94 -12.67 0.65
C ILE A 78 -7.26 -11.17 0.49
N ALA A 79 -6.61 -10.32 1.27
CA ALA A 79 -6.82 -8.87 1.21
C ALA A 79 -6.46 -8.27 -0.17
N GLN A 80 -5.37 -8.72 -0.79
CA GLN A 80 -5.03 -8.31 -2.16
C GLN A 80 -6.07 -8.78 -3.17
N SER A 81 -6.60 -9.99 -3.00
CA SER A 81 -7.62 -10.55 -3.88
C SER A 81 -8.95 -9.80 -3.76
N SER A 82 -9.37 -9.42 -2.56
CA SER A 82 -10.59 -8.64 -2.36
C SER A 82 -10.47 -7.21 -2.88
N LEU A 83 -9.29 -6.57 -2.74
CA LEU A 83 -9.01 -5.30 -3.42
C LEU A 83 -9.14 -5.43 -4.93
N ARG A 84 -8.54 -6.47 -5.53
CA ARG A 84 -8.65 -6.71 -6.98
C ARG A 84 -10.09 -6.92 -7.41
N ARG A 85 -10.88 -7.69 -6.64
CA ARG A 85 -12.30 -7.91 -6.92
C ARG A 85 -13.06 -6.59 -6.88
N LEU A 86 -12.85 -5.75 -5.88
CA LEU A 86 -13.45 -4.41 -5.79
C LEU A 86 -13.17 -3.57 -7.06
N LEU A 87 -11.91 -3.57 -7.53
CA LEU A 87 -11.51 -2.83 -8.73
C LEU A 87 -12.15 -3.34 -10.04
N GLN A 88 -12.64 -4.57 -10.06
CA GLN A 88 -13.31 -5.18 -11.21
C GLN A 88 -14.82 -4.87 -11.26
N GLN A 89 -15.40 -4.36 -10.18
CA GLN A 89 -16.83 -4.12 -10.11
C GLN A 89 -17.21 -2.80 -10.79
N THR A 90 -18.29 -2.83 -11.55
CA THR A 90 -18.80 -1.67 -12.29
C THR A 90 -20.16 -1.20 -11.79
N ASP A 91 -20.87 -2.02 -11.02
CA ASP A 91 -22.17 -1.70 -10.43
C ASP A 91 -22.04 -1.27 -8.96
N ASP A 92 -22.85 -0.30 -8.53
CA ASP A 92 -22.64 0.35 -7.23
C ASP A 92 -23.04 -0.51 -6.02
N GLU A 93 -24.07 -1.33 -6.16
CA GLU A 93 -24.53 -2.21 -5.08
C GLU A 93 -23.49 -3.28 -4.76
N SER A 94 -22.96 -3.97 -5.79
CA SER A 94 -21.88 -4.93 -5.57
C SER A 94 -20.62 -4.21 -5.10
N ARG A 95 -20.27 -3.04 -5.65
CA ARG A 95 -19.08 -2.28 -5.20
C ARG A 95 -19.11 -1.96 -3.71
N ALA A 96 -20.25 -1.55 -3.16
CA ALA A 96 -20.37 -1.29 -1.72
C ALA A 96 -20.10 -2.55 -0.90
N GLN A 97 -20.68 -3.69 -1.31
CA GLN A 97 -20.45 -4.98 -0.65
C GLN A 97 -18.98 -5.42 -0.74
N TYR A 98 -18.37 -5.35 -1.93
CA TYR A 98 -16.96 -5.69 -2.13
C TYR A 98 -16.01 -4.75 -1.39
N ARG A 99 -16.37 -3.48 -1.23
CA ARG A 99 -15.62 -2.52 -0.41
C ARG A 99 -15.65 -2.92 1.05
N GLN A 100 -16.82 -3.27 1.58
CA GLN A 100 -16.94 -3.73 2.97
C GLN A 100 -16.12 -5.00 3.20
N GLN A 101 -16.16 -5.97 2.28
CA GLN A 101 -15.35 -7.17 2.36
C GLN A 101 -13.85 -6.86 2.31
N MET A 102 -13.42 -6.00 1.39
CA MET A 102 -12.02 -5.59 1.27
C MET A 102 -11.51 -4.93 2.54
N LEU A 103 -12.30 -4.03 3.15
CA LEU A 103 -11.95 -3.40 4.42
C LEU A 103 -11.85 -4.44 5.55
N ALA A 104 -12.79 -5.38 5.63
CA ALA A 104 -12.75 -6.46 6.62
C ALA A 104 -11.51 -7.35 6.46
N ASP A 105 -11.13 -7.71 5.23
CA ASP A 105 -9.94 -8.52 4.97
C ASP A 105 -8.65 -7.76 5.30
N GLN A 106 -8.59 -6.46 4.99
CA GLN A 106 -7.45 -5.62 5.39
C GLN A 106 -7.36 -5.46 6.91
N THR A 107 -8.50 -5.33 7.61
CA THR A 107 -8.53 -5.29 9.08
C THR A 107 -8.04 -6.59 9.67
N ALA A 108 -8.52 -7.74 9.18
CA ALA A 108 -8.02 -9.04 9.64
C ALA A 108 -6.50 -9.20 9.44
N LEU A 109 -5.95 -8.67 8.34
CA LEU A 109 -4.51 -8.65 8.12
C LEU A 109 -3.78 -7.71 9.09
N ALA A 110 -4.27 -6.48 9.26
CA ALA A 110 -3.64 -5.49 10.15
C ALA A 110 -3.63 -5.98 11.60
N ASP A 111 -4.75 -6.54 12.08
CA ASP A 111 -4.90 -7.09 13.43
C ASP A 111 -3.97 -8.28 13.66
N ALA A 112 -3.70 -9.08 12.62
CA ALA A 112 -2.74 -10.19 12.71
C ALA A 112 -1.27 -9.73 12.66
N LEU A 113 -0.99 -8.64 11.93
CA LEU A 113 0.38 -8.12 11.77
C LEU A 113 0.84 -7.29 12.96
N LEU A 114 -0.03 -6.49 13.58
CA LEU A 114 0.36 -5.57 14.64
C LEU A 114 1.03 -6.28 15.86
N PRO A 115 0.47 -7.37 16.42
CA PRO A 115 1.13 -8.12 17.49
C PRO A 115 2.48 -8.72 17.05
N VAL A 116 2.58 -9.15 15.80
CA VAL A 116 3.84 -9.70 15.26
C VAL A 116 4.92 -8.62 15.18
N LEU A 117 4.58 -7.43 14.66
CA LEU A 117 5.52 -6.31 14.51
C LEU A 117 5.94 -5.69 15.85
N THR A 118 5.11 -5.84 16.88
CA THR A 118 5.38 -5.33 18.23
C THR A 118 6.18 -6.33 19.07
N ASP A 119 5.82 -7.62 19.04
CA ASP A 119 6.31 -8.60 20.01
C ASP A 119 7.16 -9.74 19.41
N THR A 120 7.22 -9.88 18.08
CA THR A 120 7.81 -11.08 17.44
C THR A 120 8.91 -10.77 16.42
N ALA A 121 8.59 -10.00 15.37
CA ALA A 121 9.45 -9.85 14.20
C ALA A 121 9.18 -8.54 13.45
N ARG A 122 10.23 -7.80 13.10
CA ARG A 122 10.16 -6.61 12.25
C ARG A 122 10.71 -6.89 10.86
N ASP A 123 10.06 -7.81 10.17
CA ASP A 123 10.38 -8.13 8.78
C ASP A 123 9.97 -6.97 7.85
N ILE A 124 10.79 -6.70 6.84
CA ILE A 124 10.54 -5.63 5.85
C ILE A 124 9.20 -5.89 5.14
N SER A 125 8.98 -7.13 4.67
CA SER A 125 7.75 -7.50 3.97
C SER A 125 6.50 -7.34 4.84
N LEU A 126 6.54 -7.80 6.09
CA LEU A 126 5.41 -7.71 7.02
C LEU A 126 5.08 -6.24 7.34
N SER A 127 6.12 -5.43 7.54
CA SER A 127 5.98 -3.98 7.72
C SER A 127 5.34 -3.33 6.49
N GLY A 128 5.75 -3.71 5.28
CA GLY A 128 5.16 -3.24 4.03
C GLY A 128 3.67 -3.60 3.88
N TRP A 129 3.28 -4.81 4.26
CA TRP A 129 1.88 -5.23 4.24
C TRP A 129 1.03 -4.47 5.26
N TYR A 130 1.60 -4.20 6.43
CA TYR A 130 0.93 -3.42 7.47
C TYR A 130 0.69 -1.97 7.01
N LEU A 131 1.73 -1.32 6.46
CA LEU A 131 1.63 0.00 5.83
C LEU A 131 0.53 0.05 4.75
N TRP A 132 0.46 -0.99 3.92
CA TRP A 132 -0.53 -1.08 2.85
C TRP A 132 -1.97 -1.12 3.40
N CYS A 133 -2.23 -1.84 4.50
CA CYS A 133 -3.54 -1.83 5.16
C CYS A 133 -3.94 -0.43 5.65
N GLN A 134 -2.99 0.37 6.14
CA GLN A 134 -3.30 1.68 6.72
C GLN A 134 -3.86 2.68 5.69
N ILE A 135 -3.58 2.49 4.39
CA ILE A 135 -3.99 3.42 3.32
C ILE A 135 -5.51 3.53 3.22
N LEU A 136 -6.23 2.40 3.26
CA LEU A 136 -7.68 2.38 3.03
C LEU A 136 -8.50 2.25 4.31
N GLN A 137 -7.87 1.86 5.41
CA GLN A 137 -8.50 1.80 6.72
C GLN A 137 -8.73 3.20 7.30
N ASP A 138 -7.72 4.08 7.24
CA ASP A 138 -7.82 5.44 7.76
C ASP A 138 -7.90 6.46 6.62
N PRO A 139 -9.08 7.04 6.33
CA PRO A 139 -9.24 8.01 5.25
C PRO A 139 -8.50 9.35 5.52
N SER A 140 -8.03 9.59 6.75
CA SER A 140 -7.18 10.75 7.07
C SER A 140 -5.70 10.51 6.77
N LEU A 141 -5.30 9.25 6.58
CA LEU A 141 -3.92 8.79 6.37
C LEU A 141 -2.98 9.02 7.57
N CYS A 142 -3.48 9.48 8.72
CA CYS A 142 -2.67 9.69 9.91
C CYS A 142 -2.00 8.39 10.38
N ALA A 143 -2.73 7.27 10.37
CA ALA A 143 -2.16 5.97 10.74
C ALA A 143 -1.05 5.52 9.78
N LEU A 144 -1.20 5.80 8.49
CA LEU A 144 -0.17 5.54 7.48
C LEU A 144 1.08 6.38 7.74
N GLU A 145 0.92 7.69 7.98
CA GLU A 145 2.03 8.60 8.23
C GLU A 145 2.87 8.17 9.44
N GLN A 146 2.20 7.86 10.56
CA GLN A 146 2.87 7.42 11.78
C GLN A 146 3.59 6.08 11.58
N SER A 147 2.95 5.14 10.88
CA SER A 147 3.55 3.85 10.56
C SER A 147 4.74 4.01 9.61
N LEU A 148 4.67 4.95 8.65
CA LEU A 148 5.77 5.28 7.75
C LEU A 148 6.94 5.94 8.49
N ALA A 149 6.67 6.81 9.47
CA ALA A 149 7.70 7.39 10.32
C ALA A 149 8.49 6.30 11.05
N TRP A 150 7.77 5.35 11.66
CA TRP A 150 8.36 4.17 12.30
C TRP A 150 9.17 3.32 11.33
N PHE A 151 8.60 2.99 10.17
CA PHE A 151 9.26 2.18 9.14
C PHE A 151 10.54 2.86 8.62
N SER A 152 10.50 4.17 8.40
CA SER A 152 11.66 4.96 7.98
C SER A 152 12.82 4.86 8.97
N VAL A 153 12.52 4.94 10.28
CA VAL A 153 13.53 4.73 11.33
C VAL A 153 14.07 3.31 11.31
N GLN A 154 13.23 2.30 11.12
CA GLN A 154 13.70 0.91 10.99
C GLN A 154 14.70 0.78 9.84
N MET A 155 14.37 1.32 8.66
CA MET A 155 15.20 1.19 7.46
C MET A 155 16.49 2.01 7.53
N THR A 156 16.47 3.17 8.19
CA THR A 156 17.62 4.10 8.19
C THR A 156 18.54 3.96 9.40
N GLN A 157 18.01 3.61 10.56
CA GLN A 157 18.75 3.54 11.82
C GLN A 157 19.00 2.10 12.28
N HIS A 158 18.11 1.17 11.94
CA HIS A 158 18.18 -0.21 12.41
C HIS A 158 18.43 -1.24 11.29
N TRP A 159 18.84 -0.78 10.10
CA TRP A 159 19.04 -1.63 8.91
C TRP A 159 19.83 -2.92 9.17
N GLU A 160 20.94 -2.82 9.89
CA GLU A 160 21.83 -3.96 10.18
C GLU A 160 21.20 -4.97 11.16
N GLN A 161 20.30 -4.49 12.02
CA GLN A 161 19.62 -5.31 13.03
C GLN A 161 18.33 -5.92 12.51
N LEU A 162 17.79 -5.43 11.38
CA LEU A 162 16.59 -5.98 10.78
C LEU A 162 16.82 -7.41 10.29
N PRO A 163 15.86 -8.32 10.49
CA PRO A 163 15.93 -9.66 9.94
C PRO A 163 15.81 -9.67 8.40
N PRO A 164 16.51 -10.60 7.71
CA PRO A 164 17.61 -11.42 8.23
C PRO A 164 18.87 -10.59 8.52
N GLN A 165 19.64 -10.96 9.56
CA GLN A 165 20.88 -10.28 9.93
C GLN A 165 22.10 -10.94 9.26
N HIS A 166 23.08 -10.14 8.85
CA HIS A 166 24.26 -10.63 8.14
C HIS A 166 25.10 -11.64 8.95
N GLU A 167 25.16 -11.50 10.27
CA GLU A 167 25.84 -12.46 11.16
C GLU A 167 25.26 -13.88 11.05
N THR A 168 23.97 -13.98 10.73
CA THR A 168 23.24 -15.25 10.61
C THR A 168 23.11 -15.73 9.16
N ASP A 169 23.10 -14.81 8.19
CA ASP A 169 22.95 -15.11 6.78
C ASP A 169 23.81 -14.17 5.92
N PRO A 170 24.85 -14.66 5.21
CA PRO A 170 25.69 -13.82 4.36
C PRO A 170 24.91 -13.18 3.18
N GLN A 171 23.72 -13.68 2.84
CA GLN A 171 22.83 -13.11 1.83
C GLN A 171 21.83 -12.10 2.40
N ALA A 172 21.90 -11.79 3.70
CA ALA A 172 20.95 -10.93 4.40
C ALA A 172 20.68 -9.59 3.69
N GLU A 173 21.73 -8.90 3.27
CA GLU A 173 21.60 -7.60 2.58
C GLU A 173 20.81 -7.74 1.27
N GLN A 174 21.13 -8.78 0.48
CA GLN A 174 20.46 -9.05 -0.78
C GLN A 174 18.99 -9.41 -0.57
N ILE A 175 18.67 -10.20 0.47
CA ILE A 175 17.30 -10.55 0.84
C ILE A 175 16.53 -9.29 1.25
N LYS A 176 17.08 -8.47 2.14
CA LYS A 176 16.43 -7.22 2.59
C LYS A 176 16.12 -6.28 1.42
N LEU A 177 17.06 -6.11 0.49
CA LEU A 177 16.85 -5.30 -0.71
C LEU A 177 15.77 -5.90 -1.64
N GLN A 178 15.74 -7.22 -1.80
CA GLN A 178 14.69 -7.90 -2.57
C GLN A 178 13.32 -7.69 -1.94
N GLU A 179 13.20 -7.83 -0.62
CA GLU A 179 11.95 -7.58 0.08
C GLU A 179 11.46 -6.15 -0.08
N LEU A 180 12.35 -5.19 0.06
CA LEU A 180 12.03 -3.78 -0.13
C LEU A 180 11.59 -3.50 -1.58
N SER A 181 12.20 -4.18 -2.56
CA SER A 181 11.80 -4.07 -3.97
C SER A 181 10.39 -4.61 -4.25
N LEU A 182 9.91 -5.61 -3.49
CA LEU A 182 8.54 -6.13 -3.60
C LEU A 182 7.49 -5.13 -3.10
N ILE A 183 7.88 -4.20 -2.23
CA ILE A 183 7.00 -3.15 -1.71
C ILE A 183 6.99 -1.95 -2.66
N LEU A 184 8.18 -1.47 -3.04
CA LEU A 184 8.31 -0.24 -3.83
C LEU A 184 8.04 -0.45 -5.32
N GLY A 185 8.26 -1.66 -5.82
CA GLY A 185 8.16 -1.98 -7.23
C GLY A 185 9.28 -1.37 -8.08
N SER A 186 9.36 -1.79 -9.33
CA SER A 186 10.28 -1.23 -10.34
C SER A 186 9.69 -0.03 -11.10
N ALA A 187 8.38 0.19 -10.95
CA ALA A 187 7.61 1.27 -11.54
C ALA A 187 6.40 1.54 -10.65
N THR A 188 5.78 2.72 -10.79
CA THR A 188 4.60 3.12 -10.00
C THR A 188 3.50 2.07 -10.01
N GLU A 189 3.18 1.50 -11.18
CA GLU A 189 2.12 0.49 -11.35
C GLU A 189 2.36 -0.80 -10.55
N ASN A 190 3.65 -1.12 -10.31
CA ASN A 190 4.09 -2.34 -9.64
C ASN A 190 4.34 -2.13 -8.13
N CYS A 191 4.20 -0.90 -7.64
CA CYS A 191 4.29 -0.59 -6.23
C CYS A 191 3.10 -1.19 -5.48
N LEU A 192 3.36 -1.83 -4.33
CA LEU A 192 2.33 -2.44 -3.49
C LEU A 192 1.20 -1.45 -3.14
N PHE A 193 1.55 -0.19 -2.94
CA PHE A 193 0.63 0.86 -2.51
C PHE A 193 -0.23 1.43 -3.65
N TYR A 194 0.13 1.20 -4.91
CA TYR A 194 -0.48 1.87 -6.06
C TYR A 194 -2.00 1.70 -6.13
N SER A 195 -2.47 0.45 -6.12
CA SER A 195 -3.90 0.15 -6.20
C SER A 195 -4.71 0.72 -5.02
N ALA A 196 -4.09 0.81 -3.84
CA ALA A 196 -4.74 1.39 -2.68
C ALA A 196 -4.82 2.92 -2.78
N VAL A 197 -3.72 3.58 -3.20
CA VAL A 197 -3.68 5.03 -3.43
C VAL A 197 -4.70 5.47 -4.48
N LEU A 198 -4.89 4.69 -5.55
CA LEU A 198 -5.89 4.95 -6.58
C LEU A 198 -7.34 5.03 -6.04
N LEU A 199 -7.63 4.34 -4.93
CA LEU A 199 -8.94 4.34 -4.29
C LEU A 199 -9.14 5.44 -3.25
N LEU A 200 -8.11 6.25 -2.97
CA LEU A 200 -8.23 7.38 -2.05
C LEU A 200 -9.15 8.46 -2.62
N PRO A 201 -10.00 9.09 -1.80
CA PRO A 201 -10.85 10.18 -2.25
C PRO A 201 -10.05 11.46 -2.49
N VAL A 202 -10.21 12.06 -3.66
CA VAL A 202 -9.68 13.39 -3.98
C VAL A 202 -10.51 14.44 -3.25
N THR A 203 -11.80 14.49 -3.55
CA THR A 203 -12.81 15.33 -2.90
C THR A 203 -14.11 14.56 -2.81
N ASP A 204 -14.83 14.70 -1.70
CA ASP A 204 -16.04 13.92 -1.43
C ASP A 204 -15.74 12.42 -1.56
N ASP A 205 -16.41 11.71 -2.47
CA ASP A 205 -16.22 10.29 -2.73
C ASP A 205 -15.68 10.01 -4.14
N ILE A 206 -15.10 11.01 -4.80
CA ILE A 206 -14.43 10.85 -6.09
C ILE A 206 -13.05 10.20 -5.84
N PRO A 207 -12.83 8.94 -6.24
CA PRO A 207 -11.55 8.27 -6.04
C PRO A 207 -10.47 8.81 -6.99
N TYR A 208 -9.20 8.70 -6.62
CA TYR A 208 -8.10 9.25 -7.43
C TYR A 208 -8.03 8.69 -8.85
N TYR A 209 -8.32 7.40 -9.05
CA TYR A 209 -8.36 6.82 -10.40
C TYR A 209 -9.38 7.51 -11.32
N HIS A 210 -10.50 8.00 -10.76
CA HIS A 210 -11.52 8.72 -11.54
C HIS A 210 -10.93 9.99 -12.11
N TYR A 211 -10.24 10.73 -11.25
CA TYR A 211 -9.61 11.98 -11.62
C TYR A 211 -8.60 11.77 -12.75
N LEU A 212 -7.75 10.73 -12.63
CA LEU A 212 -6.77 10.37 -13.66
C LEU A 212 -7.45 10.03 -15.00
N GLN A 213 -8.53 9.25 -14.99
CA GLN A 213 -9.28 8.91 -16.21
C GLN A 213 -9.87 10.15 -16.91
N CYS A 214 -10.44 11.07 -16.13
CA CYS A 214 -10.96 12.33 -16.66
C CYS A 214 -9.83 13.18 -17.27
N GLN A 215 -8.71 13.34 -16.55
CA GLN A 215 -7.54 14.05 -17.06
C GLN A 215 -7.03 13.47 -18.38
N HIS A 216 -6.94 12.14 -18.50
CA HIS A 216 -6.55 11.48 -19.74
C HIS A 216 -7.48 11.79 -20.91
N ARG A 217 -8.77 12.02 -20.65
CA ARG A 217 -9.77 12.42 -21.65
C ARG A 217 -9.78 13.93 -21.92
N GLY A 218 -8.95 14.70 -21.23
CA GLY A 218 -8.92 16.17 -21.31
C GLY A 218 -10.15 16.83 -20.67
N VAL A 219 -10.84 16.14 -19.76
CA VAL A 219 -12.06 16.61 -19.09
C VAL A 219 -11.80 16.66 -17.58
N LEU A 220 -12.49 17.53 -16.86
CA LEU A 220 -12.52 17.48 -15.40
C LEU A 220 -13.65 16.57 -14.93
N PRO A 221 -13.47 15.84 -13.82
CA PRO A 221 -14.57 15.08 -13.25
C PRO A 221 -15.71 16.02 -12.86
N ASP A 222 -16.96 15.64 -13.17
CA ASP A 222 -18.13 16.36 -12.70
C ASP A 222 -18.12 16.36 -11.18
N SER A 223 -17.89 17.54 -10.60
CA SER A 223 -17.74 17.67 -9.17
C SER A 223 -18.99 18.32 -8.56
N PRO A 224 -19.64 17.69 -7.57
CA PRO A 224 -20.68 18.37 -6.83
C PRO A 224 -20.09 19.63 -6.17
N SER A 225 -20.95 20.60 -5.85
CA SER A 225 -20.54 21.79 -5.09
C SER A 225 -19.79 21.35 -3.82
N HIS A 226 -18.47 21.52 -3.83
CA HIS A 226 -17.63 21.07 -2.73
C HIS A 226 -18.04 21.75 -1.44
N SER A 227 -18.39 20.96 -0.42
CA SER A 227 -18.55 21.52 0.90
C SER A 227 -17.20 22.06 1.41
N ALA A 228 -17.22 23.11 2.23
CA ALA A 228 -16.00 23.61 2.87
C ALA A 228 -15.26 22.50 3.65
N GLN A 229 -16.01 21.54 4.21
CA GLN A 229 -15.46 20.37 4.88
C GLN A 229 -14.70 19.45 3.92
N SER A 230 -15.26 19.15 2.75
CA SER A 230 -14.63 18.27 1.76
C SER A 230 -13.30 18.84 1.25
N GLN A 231 -13.22 20.16 1.13
CA GLN A 231 -11.98 20.86 0.80
C GLN A 231 -10.95 20.82 1.94
N ALA A 232 -11.41 20.98 3.19
CA ALA A 232 -10.55 20.86 4.37
C ALA A 232 -9.97 19.45 4.50
N ASP A 233 -10.81 18.42 4.34
CA ASP A 233 -10.40 17.01 4.39
C ASP A 233 -9.38 16.69 3.27
N ALA A 234 -9.58 17.23 2.06
CA ALA A 234 -8.65 17.06 0.94
C ALA A 234 -7.29 17.72 1.22
N ARG A 235 -7.29 18.95 1.76
CA ARG A 235 -6.06 19.65 2.17
C ARG A 235 -5.32 18.88 3.27
N GLN A 236 -6.03 18.39 4.28
CA GLN A 236 -5.45 17.55 5.32
C GLN A 236 -4.77 16.31 4.72
N ARG A 237 -5.43 15.60 3.79
CA ARG A 237 -4.82 14.46 3.11
C ARG A 237 -3.55 14.83 2.34
N ILE A 238 -3.54 15.98 1.66
CA ILE A 238 -2.35 16.49 0.96
C ILE A 238 -1.21 16.76 1.93
N ASP A 239 -1.50 17.40 3.07
CA ASP A 239 -0.49 17.68 4.10
C ASP A 239 0.09 16.38 4.68
N VAL A 240 -0.77 15.40 4.97
CA VAL A 240 -0.34 14.08 5.47
C VAL A 240 0.46 13.31 4.42
N LEU A 241 0.03 13.30 3.15
CA LEU A 241 0.82 12.69 2.07
C LEU A 241 2.18 13.36 1.88
N THR A 242 2.27 14.66 2.10
CA THR A 242 3.55 15.40 2.07
C THR A 242 4.48 14.93 3.19
N GLN A 243 3.94 14.67 4.39
CA GLN A 243 4.70 14.08 5.50
C GLN A 243 5.12 12.65 5.20
N CYS A 244 4.22 11.83 4.65
CA CYS A 244 4.55 10.46 4.18
C CYS A 244 5.73 10.47 3.20
N LEU A 245 5.75 11.42 2.24
CA LEU A 245 6.86 11.57 1.30
C LEU A 245 8.16 11.95 2.02
N ALA A 246 8.11 12.86 3.01
CA ALA A 246 9.28 13.24 3.80
C ALA A 246 9.88 12.05 4.56
N HIS A 247 9.06 11.11 5.05
CA HIS A 247 9.54 9.87 5.69
C HIS A 247 10.20 8.90 4.71
N LEU A 248 9.82 8.94 3.44
CA LEU A 248 10.38 8.07 2.40
C LEU A 248 11.68 8.63 1.79
N GLN A 249 11.86 9.95 1.75
CA GLN A 249 13.07 10.59 1.18
C GLN A 249 14.40 10.04 1.71
N PRO A 250 14.57 9.77 3.02
CA PRO A 250 15.81 9.17 3.54
C PRO A 250 16.15 7.79 2.94
N LEU A 251 15.15 7.06 2.43
CA LEU A 251 15.35 5.73 1.85
C LEU A 251 16.06 5.79 0.49
N ASP A 252 16.08 6.95 -0.19
CA ASP A 252 16.84 7.13 -1.44
C ASP A 252 18.32 6.78 -1.25
N GLY A 253 18.87 7.08 -0.07
CA GLY A 253 20.24 6.74 0.30
C GLY A 253 20.53 5.23 0.34
N ILE A 254 19.51 4.41 0.64
CA ILE A 254 19.63 2.94 0.62
C ILE A 254 19.80 2.47 -0.83
N PHE A 255 19.03 3.02 -1.77
CA PHE A 255 19.10 2.63 -3.18
C PHE A 255 20.32 3.22 -3.89
N CYS A 256 20.67 4.49 -3.64
CA CYS A 256 21.82 5.14 -4.24
C CYS A 256 23.16 4.69 -3.61
N GLY A 257 23.15 4.28 -2.34
CA GLY A 257 24.34 3.85 -1.58
C GLY A 257 24.82 2.43 -1.90
N THR A 258 24.00 1.60 -2.56
CA THR A 258 24.39 0.24 -2.99
C THR A 258 25.59 0.25 -3.95
N GLY A 259 25.82 1.33 -4.70
CA GLY A 259 27.04 1.51 -5.49
C GLY A 259 28.34 1.67 -4.68
N ARG A 260 28.26 1.98 -3.36
CA ARG A 260 29.43 2.09 -2.47
C ARG A 260 29.50 0.99 -1.41
N ARG A 261 28.38 0.37 -1.04
CA ARG A 261 28.37 -0.78 -0.10
C ARG A 261 28.85 -2.07 -0.76
N ALA A 262 28.63 -2.25 -2.07
CA ALA A 262 29.17 -3.37 -2.84
C ALA A 262 30.70 -3.31 -3.08
N ALA A 263 31.37 -2.21 -2.72
CA ALA A 263 32.80 -2.00 -2.95
C ALA A 263 33.67 -2.23 -1.69
N ARG A 264 33.09 -2.78 -0.61
CA ARG A 264 33.80 -3.03 0.66
C ARG A 264 33.85 -4.51 1.09
N TYR A 265 33.55 -5.44 0.18
CA TYR A 265 33.83 -6.86 0.36
C TYR A 265 34.46 -7.43 -0.90
#